data_AF-A0A1Y6KUJ4-F1
#
_entry.id   AF-A0A1Y6KUJ4-F1
#
_cell.length_a   1.000
_cell.length_b   1.000
_cell.length_c   1.000
_cell.angle_alpha   90.00
_cell.angle_beta   90.00
_cell.angle_gamma   90.00
#
_symmetry.space_group_name_H-M   'P 1'
#
loop_
_entity.id
_entity.type
_entity.pdbx_description
1 polymer ?
#
loop_
_entity_poly.entity_id
_entity_poly.type
_entity_poly.pdbx_seq_one_letter_code
_entity_poly.pdbx_strand_id
1 'polypeptide(L)'
;MNSRWLAFAAVGALMVAAPASAQVKIGILNDQSGVYADYGGKYSVEAAKMAIEDFGGEVLGQKVELVTADHQNKPDLASSIARRWYDTEGVDMITELTTSSVALAVQELSAEKKKIDIVVGAATSRITGDACTPYGFHWAFDTHALAVGTGGALVEAGGNTWFFLTADYAFGYALEKDTSDIVTAKGGKVLGSVRIPLNSSDFSSFLLQAQSSKAKIIGLANAGLDTTNSIKQAAEFGIVKGGQKLAGLLMTLAEVNGLGLEAAQGLILTEGFYWDHDDKSRAFSERFMKRTGRMPSMIHAGTYSATLSYLKAVKAAGTKESDAVAKKLKELPVDDAFAQGKVQANGRMVHDMYLFEVKSPAESKKPWDYYKLLATVPGDKAFFSAKESGCPLTK
;
A
#
# COMPACT_ATOMS: atom_id res chain seq x y z
N MET A 1 33.25 76.31 8.62
CA MET A 1 31.92 75.75 8.32
C MET A 1 32.09 74.28 7.98
N ASN A 2 31.70 73.41 8.91
CA ASN A 2 31.75 71.96 8.77
C ASN A 2 30.59 71.48 7.88
N SER A 3 30.85 70.66 6.86
CA SER A 3 29.81 69.82 6.26
C SER A 3 30.33 68.41 6.07
N ARG A 4 29.73 67.50 6.83
CA ARG A 4 30.04 66.07 6.94
C ARG A 4 29.36 65.34 5.77
N TRP A 5 30.12 64.61 4.97
CA TRP A 5 29.57 63.65 4.01
C TRP A 5 29.34 62.31 4.72
N LEU A 6 28.08 61.89 4.79
CA LEU A 6 27.64 60.58 5.28
C LEU A 6 27.71 59.58 4.11
N ALA A 7 28.63 58.62 4.18
CA ALA A 7 28.65 57.47 3.29
C ALA A 7 27.67 56.41 3.78
N PHE A 8 26.59 56.18 3.02
CA PHE A 8 25.68 55.05 3.21
C PHE A 8 26.32 53.79 2.58
N ALA A 9 26.76 52.85 3.41
CA ALA A 9 27.17 51.52 2.96
C ALA A 9 25.92 50.64 2.77
N ALA A 10 25.53 50.40 1.52
CA ALA A 10 24.48 49.45 1.18
C ALA A 10 25.02 48.02 1.34
N VAL A 11 24.64 47.34 2.43
CA VAL A 11 24.88 45.91 2.61
C VAL A 11 23.84 45.17 1.77
N GLY A 12 24.20 44.86 0.52
CA GLY A 12 23.40 43.99 -0.34
C GLY A 12 23.43 42.56 0.19
N ALA A 13 22.33 42.09 0.77
CA ALA A 13 22.12 40.69 1.05
C ALA A 13 22.03 39.92 -0.29
N LEU A 14 23.11 39.24 -0.66
CA LEU A 14 23.12 38.25 -1.73
C LEU A 14 22.18 37.10 -1.31
N MET A 15 20.91 37.18 -1.71
CA MET A 15 20.07 36.00 -1.78
C MET A 15 20.63 35.10 -2.88
N VAL A 16 21.42 34.10 -2.49
CA VAL A 16 21.83 33.02 -3.38
C VAL A 16 20.55 32.28 -3.77
N ALA A 17 20.03 32.56 -4.96
CA ALA A 17 18.97 31.76 -5.54
C ALA A 17 19.54 30.34 -5.72
N ALA A 18 19.04 29.40 -4.91
CA ALA A 18 19.38 27.99 -5.10
C ALA A 18 18.95 27.58 -6.52
N PRO A 19 19.78 26.85 -7.27
CA PRO A 19 19.49 26.51 -8.66
C PRO A 19 18.17 25.73 -8.75
N ALA A 20 17.35 26.06 -9.76
CA ALA A 20 16.06 25.39 -10.03
C ALA A 20 16.21 23.87 -10.22
N SER A 21 17.42 23.37 -10.50
CA SER A 21 17.76 21.95 -10.56
C SER A 21 17.61 21.20 -9.22
N ALA A 22 17.46 21.90 -8.09
CA ALA A 22 17.28 21.28 -6.77
C ALA A 22 15.82 20.98 -6.40
N GLN A 23 14.84 21.43 -7.19
CA GLN A 23 13.42 21.22 -6.88
C GLN A 23 13.08 19.72 -6.90
N VAL A 24 12.50 19.22 -5.82
CA VAL A 24 12.05 17.83 -5.71
C VAL A 24 10.61 17.70 -6.16
N LYS A 25 10.36 16.77 -7.10
CA LYS A 25 9.02 16.49 -7.63
C LYS A 25 8.60 15.04 -7.37
N ILE A 26 7.42 14.87 -6.79
CA ILE A 26 6.83 13.59 -6.41
C ILE A 26 5.58 13.33 -7.25
N GLY A 27 5.47 12.15 -7.84
CA GLY A 27 4.30 11.71 -8.61
C GLY A 27 3.48 10.66 -7.88
N ILE A 28 2.18 10.92 -7.68
CA ILE A 28 1.20 9.91 -7.23
C ILE A 28 0.53 9.32 -8.47
N LEU A 29 0.92 8.11 -8.83
CA LEU A 29 0.36 7.35 -9.96
C LEU A 29 -0.45 6.19 -9.42
N ASN A 30 -1.77 6.33 -9.42
CA ASN A 30 -2.68 5.36 -8.82
C ASN A 30 -4.01 5.26 -9.59
N ASP A 31 -4.93 4.40 -9.12
CA ASP A 31 -6.28 4.31 -9.66
C ASP A 31 -7.19 5.34 -8.98
N GLN A 32 -7.67 6.35 -9.72
CA GLN A 32 -8.50 7.42 -9.16
C GLN A 32 -9.96 7.35 -9.55
N SER A 33 -10.33 6.43 -10.45
CA SER A 33 -11.67 6.37 -11.03
C SER A 33 -12.26 4.97 -11.14
N GLY A 34 -11.44 3.93 -10.95
CA GLY A 34 -11.81 2.53 -11.10
C GLY A 34 -12.06 1.80 -9.78
N VAL A 35 -11.83 0.49 -9.84
CA VAL A 35 -12.12 -0.51 -8.79
C VAL A 35 -11.40 -0.22 -7.46
N TYR A 36 -10.32 0.56 -7.48
CA TYR A 36 -9.49 0.91 -6.32
C TYR A 36 -9.53 2.41 -5.97
N ALA A 37 -10.47 3.19 -6.52
CA ALA A 37 -10.56 4.64 -6.25
C ALA A 37 -10.75 4.98 -4.76
N ASP A 38 -11.49 4.15 -4.01
CA ASP A 38 -11.69 4.29 -2.56
C ASP A 38 -10.60 3.60 -1.73
N TYR A 39 -9.83 2.70 -2.34
CA TYR A 39 -8.75 1.94 -1.72
C TYR A 39 -7.49 2.81 -1.49
N GLY A 40 -7.17 3.63 -2.49
CA GLY A 40 -6.10 4.63 -2.41
C GLY A 40 -6.53 5.93 -3.09
N GLY A 41 -6.51 5.93 -4.43
CA GLY A 41 -7.05 7.01 -5.28
C GLY A 41 -6.72 8.43 -4.83
N LYS A 42 -7.71 9.32 -4.85
CA LYS A 42 -7.50 10.74 -4.47
C LYS A 42 -7.16 10.92 -3.00
N TYR A 43 -7.45 9.93 -2.16
CA TYR A 43 -7.19 9.98 -0.72
C TYR A 43 -5.71 9.75 -0.41
N SER A 44 -5.02 8.90 -1.18
CA SER A 44 -3.56 8.80 -1.14
C SER A 44 -2.86 10.10 -1.57
N VAL A 45 -3.43 10.86 -2.50
CA VAL A 45 -2.91 12.20 -2.88
C VAL A 45 -2.97 13.16 -1.68
N GLU A 46 -4.07 13.15 -0.93
CA GLU A 46 -4.19 13.95 0.29
C GLU A 46 -3.22 13.51 1.39
N ALA A 47 -2.98 12.20 1.54
CA ALA A 47 -1.96 11.70 2.47
C ALA A 47 -0.55 12.16 2.10
N ALA A 48 -0.18 12.15 0.81
CA ALA A 48 1.10 12.66 0.34
C ALA A 48 1.25 14.17 0.59
N LYS A 49 0.19 14.97 0.37
CA LYS A 49 0.18 16.40 0.71
C LYS A 49 0.42 16.62 2.20
N MET A 50 -0.26 15.86 3.06
CA MET A 50 -0.05 15.94 4.51
C MET A 50 1.41 15.63 4.90
N ALA A 51 2.06 14.67 4.25
CA ALA A 51 3.47 14.36 4.50
C ALA A 51 4.40 15.49 4.07
N ILE A 52 4.14 16.11 2.92
CA ILE A 52 4.90 17.27 2.44
C ILE A 52 4.75 18.45 3.41
N GLU A 53 3.53 18.74 3.86
CA GLU A 53 3.24 19.79 4.84
C GLU A 53 3.94 19.54 6.18
N ASP A 54 3.87 18.32 6.70
CA ASP A 54 4.49 17.95 7.98
C ASP A 54 6.02 17.95 7.91
N PHE A 55 6.60 17.73 6.73
CA PHE A 55 8.03 17.87 6.50
C PHE A 55 8.49 19.34 6.48
N GLY A 56 7.56 20.28 6.25
CA GLY A 56 7.83 21.73 6.15
C GLY A 56 7.59 22.31 4.75
N GLY A 57 7.15 21.52 3.77
CA GLY A 57 6.83 21.97 2.42
C GLY A 57 8.02 22.20 1.48
N GLU A 58 9.24 22.12 2.00
CA GLU A 58 10.48 22.38 1.27
C GLU A 58 11.60 21.43 1.65
N VAL A 59 12.47 21.13 0.68
CA VAL A 59 13.67 20.31 0.86
C VAL A 59 14.76 20.84 -0.08
N LEU A 60 16.02 20.79 0.35
CA LEU A 60 17.14 21.38 -0.41
C LEU A 60 16.93 22.87 -0.75
N GLY A 61 16.19 23.60 0.11
CA GLY A 61 15.89 25.02 -0.07
C GLY A 61 14.86 25.32 -1.18
N GLN A 62 14.11 24.32 -1.65
CA GLN A 62 13.11 24.46 -2.69
C GLN A 62 11.79 23.81 -2.27
N LYS A 63 10.66 24.36 -2.74
CA LYS A 63 9.34 23.78 -2.50
C LYS A 63 9.22 22.41 -3.16
N VAL A 64 8.65 21.45 -2.44
CA VAL A 64 8.31 20.14 -3.00
C VAL A 64 7.10 20.28 -3.92
N GLU A 65 7.20 19.76 -5.14
CA GLU A 65 6.09 19.69 -6.09
C GLU A 65 5.43 18.31 -6.05
N LEU A 66 4.10 18.28 -6.03
CA LEU A 66 3.32 17.05 -6.12
C LEU A 66 2.52 17.06 -7.43
N VAL A 67 2.74 16.05 -8.27
CA VAL A 67 1.94 15.77 -9.45
C VAL A 67 1.15 14.47 -9.26
N THR A 68 0.05 14.32 -9.97
CA THR A 68 -0.79 13.13 -9.86
C THR A 68 -1.42 12.77 -11.20
N ALA A 69 -1.64 11.48 -11.43
CA ALA A 69 -2.34 10.98 -12.59
C ALA A 69 -3.07 9.67 -12.29
N ASP A 70 -4.14 9.44 -13.02
CA ASP A 70 -4.92 8.21 -12.98
C ASP A 70 -4.40 7.21 -14.03
N HIS A 71 -3.88 6.07 -13.59
CA HIS A 71 -3.42 5.03 -14.49
C HIS A 71 -4.54 4.11 -14.99
N GLN A 72 -5.78 4.24 -14.49
CA GLN A 72 -6.97 3.48 -14.93
C GLN A 72 -6.77 1.96 -14.93
N ASN A 73 -5.98 1.44 -13.98
CA ASN A 73 -5.52 0.04 -13.92
C ASN A 73 -4.86 -0.51 -15.20
N LYS A 74 -4.25 0.36 -16.03
CA LYS A 74 -3.63 0.01 -17.31
C LYS A 74 -2.10 0.18 -17.24
N PRO A 75 -1.32 -0.92 -17.28
CA PRO A 75 0.14 -0.85 -17.20
C PRO A 75 0.81 -0.05 -18.33
N ASP A 76 0.29 -0.14 -19.55
CA ASP A 76 0.79 0.62 -20.71
C ASP A 76 0.58 2.13 -20.54
N LEU A 77 -0.60 2.55 -20.07
CA LEU A 77 -0.88 3.94 -19.74
C LEU A 77 0.02 4.43 -18.60
N ALA A 78 0.17 3.62 -17.54
CA ALA A 78 1.04 3.95 -16.42
C ALA A 78 2.50 4.17 -16.85
N SER A 79 3.05 3.26 -17.65
CA SER A 79 4.42 3.38 -18.19
C SER A 79 4.59 4.60 -19.09
N SER A 80 3.58 4.93 -19.90
CA SER A 80 3.58 6.15 -20.72
C SER A 80 3.61 7.43 -19.86
N ILE A 81 2.78 7.49 -18.82
CA ILE A 81 2.76 8.61 -17.86
C ILE A 81 4.09 8.70 -17.13
N ALA A 82 4.58 7.59 -16.56
CA ALA A 82 5.84 7.54 -15.82
C ALA A 82 7.03 7.97 -16.70
N ARG A 83 7.07 7.54 -17.97
CA ARG A 83 8.11 7.95 -18.93
C ARG A 83 8.10 9.45 -19.16
N ARG A 84 6.93 10.04 -19.45
CA ARG A 84 6.78 11.50 -19.60
C ARG A 84 7.20 12.23 -18.32
N TRP A 85 6.80 11.71 -17.17
CA TRP A 85 7.15 12.27 -15.86
C TRP A 85 8.65 12.31 -15.61
N TYR A 86 9.36 11.23 -15.93
CA TYR A 86 10.81 11.17 -15.77
C TYR A 86 11.57 11.96 -16.84
N ASP A 87 11.21 11.79 -18.10
CA ASP A 87 11.97 12.33 -19.23
C ASP A 87 11.70 13.82 -19.49
N THR A 88 10.47 14.28 -19.24
CA THR A 88 10.04 15.63 -19.61
C THR A 88 9.71 16.51 -18.40
N GLU A 89 9.07 15.96 -17.37
CA GLU A 89 8.53 16.77 -16.25
C GLU A 89 9.43 16.77 -15.02
N GLY A 90 10.52 16.00 -15.03
CA GLY A 90 11.53 15.99 -13.98
C GLY A 90 11.04 15.40 -12.65
N VAL A 91 10.12 14.44 -12.68
CA VAL A 91 9.72 13.69 -11.49
C VAL A 91 10.92 12.92 -10.93
N ASP A 92 11.12 13.02 -9.61
CA ASP A 92 12.24 12.38 -8.91
C ASP A 92 11.82 11.06 -8.24
N MET A 93 10.56 10.96 -7.81
CA MET A 93 9.97 9.75 -7.26
C MET A 93 8.54 9.54 -7.77
N ILE A 94 8.20 8.30 -8.14
CA ILE A 94 6.80 7.86 -8.28
C ILE A 94 6.42 7.01 -7.06
N THR A 95 5.23 7.22 -6.51
CA THR A 95 4.75 6.43 -5.36
C THR A 95 3.27 6.07 -5.49
N GLU A 96 2.80 5.28 -4.51
CA GLU A 96 1.48 4.67 -4.41
C GLU A 96 1.32 3.39 -5.24
N LEU A 97 1.20 3.51 -6.57
CA LEU A 97 1.19 2.38 -7.51
C LEU A 97 0.23 1.25 -7.10
N THR A 98 -1.07 1.52 -7.06
CA THR A 98 -2.11 0.65 -6.49
C THR A 98 -2.15 -0.77 -7.05
N THR A 99 -1.89 -0.92 -8.35
CA THR A 99 -2.18 -2.17 -9.06
C THR A 99 -0.89 -2.92 -9.35
N SER A 100 -0.77 -4.18 -8.91
CA SER A 100 0.49 -4.94 -9.01
C SER A 100 1.07 -5.06 -10.42
N SER A 101 0.23 -5.14 -11.46
CA SER A 101 0.71 -5.11 -12.85
C SER A 101 1.26 -3.74 -13.26
N VAL A 102 0.66 -2.65 -12.78
CA VAL A 102 1.16 -1.28 -12.95
C VAL A 102 2.46 -1.08 -12.19
N ALA A 103 2.52 -1.49 -10.92
CA ALA A 103 3.70 -1.36 -10.08
C ALA A 103 4.92 -2.07 -10.70
N LEU A 104 4.76 -3.30 -11.18
CA LEU A 104 5.84 -4.05 -11.85
C LEU A 104 6.33 -3.31 -13.12
N ALA A 105 5.41 -2.81 -13.95
CA ALA A 105 5.77 -2.09 -15.18
C ALA A 105 6.47 -0.75 -14.91
N VAL A 106 6.01 0.01 -13.90
CA VAL A 106 6.62 1.28 -13.50
C VAL A 106 7.95 1.05 -12.80
N GLN A 107 8.10 -0.01 -12.00
CA GLN A 107 9.37 -0.36 -11.34
C GLN A 107 10.44 -0.76 -12.36
N GLU A 108 10.08 -1.51 -13.40
CA GLU A 108 11.00 -1.84 -14.51
C GLU A 108 11.51 -0.56 -15.20
N LEU A 109 10.60 0.36 -15.55
CA LEU A 109 10.97 1.64 -16.14
C LEU A 109 11.79 2.52 -15.18
N SER A 110 11.45 2.52 -13.89
CA SER A 110 12.17 3.29 -12.88
C SER A 110 13.60 2.78 -12.70
N ALA A 111 13.81 1.47 -12.79
CA ALA A 111 15.14 0.88 -12.81
C ALA A 111 15.95 1.27 -14.07
N GLU A 112 15.33 1.24 -15.26
CA GLU A 112 15.96 1.69 -16.51
C GLU A 112 16.40 3.16 -16.41
N LYS A 113 15.53 4.01 -15.86
CA LYS A 113 15.72 5.46 -15.74
C LYS A 113 16.52 5.87 -14.51
N LYS A 114 16.88 4.92 -13.63
CA LYS A 114 17.50 5.16 -12.31
C LYS A 114 16.73 6.17 -11.46
N LYS A 115 15.41 5.96 -11.36
CA LYS A 115 14.48 6.77 -10.57
C LYS A 115 13.91 5.95 -9.45
N ILE A 116 13.57 6.60 -8.34
CA ILE A 116 13.01 5.93 -7.17
C ILE A 116 11.52 5.69 -7.40
N ASP A 117 11.09 4.46 -7.17
CA ASP A 117 9.68 4.14 -7.01
C ASP A 117 9.42 3.57 -5.61
N ILE A 118 8.37 4.04 -4.95
CA ILE A 118 7.93 3.49 -3.67
C ILE A 118 6.50 2.99 -3.80
N VAL A 119 6.36 1.69 -3.94
CA VAL A 119 5.08 1.00 -4.03
C VAL A 119 4.41 0.92 -2.66
N VAL A 120 3.16 1.33 -2.57
CA VAL A 120 2.36 1.29 -1.35
C VAL A 120 1.11 0.45 -1.52
N GLY A 121 0.35 0.67 -2.60
CA GLY A 121 -0.96 0.08 -2.80
C GLY A 121 -0.95 -1.31 -3.47
N ALA A 122 0.02 -1.58 -4.35
CA ALA A 122 0.20 -2.92 -4.90
C ALA A 122 0.80 -3.87 -3.86
N ALA A 123 0.54 -5.17 -4.01
CA ALA A 123 0.86 -6.15 -2.98
C ALA A 123 1.70 -7.32 -3.45
N THR A 124 1.88 -7.56 -4.77
CA THR A 124 2.61 -8.75 -5.22
C THR A 124 4.00 -8.84 -4.58
N SER A 125 4.28 -9.96 -3.92
CA SER A 125 5.57 -10.24 -3.25
C SER A 125 6.77 -10.17 -4.21
N ARG A 126 6.52 -10.27 -5.52
CA ARG A 126 7.50 -10.10 -6.60
C ARG A 126 8.23 -8.76 -6.57
N ILE A 127 7.57 -7.67 -6.17
CA ILE A 127 8.15 -6.31 -6.18
C ILE A 127 9.47 -6.24 -5.41
N THR A 128 9.56 -6.91 -4.25
CA THR A 128 10.81 -7.05 -3.47
C THR A 128 11.35 -8.48 -3.48
N GLY A 129 10.84 -9.30 -4.39
CA GLY A 129 11.27 -10.66 -4.65
C GLY A 129 12.02 -10.71 -5.97
N ASP A 130 11.62 -11.60 -6.88
CA ASP A 130 12.29 -11.81 -8.17
C ASP A 130 12.41 -10.55 -9.05
N ALA A 131 11.51 -9.58 -8.90
CA ALA A 131 11.50 -8.33 -9.66
C ALA A 131 12.16 -7.15 -8.93
N CYS A 132 12.81 -7.37 -7.79
CA CYS A 132 13.42 -6.29 -7.01
C CYS A 132 14.43 -5.47 -7.83
N THR A 133 14.52 -4.17 -7.54
CA THR A 133 15.44 -3.25 -8.22
C THR A 133 16.20 -2.40 -7.19
N PRO A 134 17.34 -1.78 -7.56
CA PRO A 134 18.09 -0.93 -6.62
C PRO A 134 17.31 0.32 -6.15
N TYR A 135 16.30 0.73 -6.92
CA TYR A 135 15.54 1.97 -6.71
C TYR A 135 14.06 1.74 -6.36
N GLY A 136 13.60 0.50 -6.41
CA GLY A 136 12.24 0.10 -6.06
C GLY A 136 12.13 -0.26 -4.58
N PHE A 137 11.09 0.26 -3.94
CA PHE A 137 10.78 0.02 -2.54
C PHE A 137 9.32 -0.38 -2.39
N HIS A 138 9.02 -1.21 -1.39
CA HIS A 138 7.64 -1.65 -1.13
C HIS A 138 7.30 -1.49 0.34
N TRP A 139 6.30 -0.65 0.59
CA TRP A 139 6.19 0.06 1.86
C TRP A 139 5.18 -0.54 2.85
N ALA A 140 3.95 -0.82 2.43
CA ALA A 140 2.86 -1.02 3.38
C ALA A 140 2.55 -2.49 3.73
N PHE A 141 2.64 -3.40 2.76
CA PHE A 141 2.32 -4.82 2.92
C PHE A 141 2.72 -5.60 1.65
N ASP A 142 2.64 -6.92 1.67
CA ASP A 142 2.67 -7.76 0.46
C ASP A 142 1.78 -9.01 0.60
N THR A 143 1.64 -9.76 -0.49
CA THR A 143 0.85 -10.99 -0.55
C THR A 143 1.36 -12.08 0.38
N HIS A 144 2.65 -12.09 0.72
CA HIS A 144 3.20 -13.05 1.67
C HIS A 144 2.75 -12.71 3.09
N ALA A 145 2.82 -11.45 3.51
CA ALA A 145 2.35 -11.00 4.81
C ALA A 145 0.85 -11.25 5.01
N LEU A 146 0.04 -11.03 3.97
CA LEU A 146 -1.39 -11.35 3.98
C LEU A 146 -1.64 -12.86 4.11
N ALA A 147 -0.84 -13.68 3.41
CA ALA A 147 -0.92 -15.14 3.48
C ALA A 147 -0.52 -15.67 4.86
N VAL A 148 0.57 -15.15 5.45
CA VAL A 148 1.04 -15.51 6.80
C VAL A 148 -0.01 -15.14 7.85
N GLY A 149 -0.55 -13.93 7.79
CA GLY A 149 -1.57 -13.44 8.71
C GLY A 149 -2.92 -14.15 8.52
N THR A 150 -3.70 -13.71 7.54
CA THR A 150 -5.09 -14.16 7.34
C THR A 150 -5.15 -15.63 6.94
N GLY A 151 -4.34 -16.04 5.95
CA GLY A 151 -4.31 -17.43 5.48
C GLY A 151 -3.88 -18.39 6.58
N GLY A 152 -2.78 -18.08 7.26
CA GLY A 152 -2.25 -18.86 8.37
C GLY A 152 -3.24 -19.04 9.52
N ALA A 153 -3.82 -17.93 9.99
CA ALA A 153 -4.79 -17.95 11.09
C ALA A 153 -6.04 -18.77 10.78
N LEU A 154 -6.55 -18.69 9.55
CA LEU A 154 -7.75 -19.44 9.14
C LEU A 154 -7.51 -20.95 9.05
N VAL A 155 -6.31 -21.37 8.64
CA VAL A 155 -5.95 -22.80 8.63
C VAL A 155 -5.84 -23.34 10.05
N GLU A 156 -5.21 -22.59 10.95
CA GLU A 156 -5.11 -22.93 12.38
C GLU A 156 -6.48 -23.02 13.05
N ALA A 157 -7.43 -22.17 12.63
CA ALA A 157 -8.83 -22.23 13.05
C ALA A 157 -9.64 -23.39 12.42
N GLY A 158 -8.99 -24.34 11.74
CA GLY A 158 -9.61 -25.54 11.16
C GLY A 158 -10.15 -25.38 9.73
N GLY A 159 -9.91 -24.22 9.10
CA GLY A 159 -10.18 -23.94 7.69
C GLY A 159 -9.16 -24.63 6.77
N ASN A 160 -9.17 -25.96 6.72
CA ASN A 160 -8.12 -26.75 6.06
C ASN A 160 -8.40 -27.12 4.59
N THR A 161 -9.52 -26.72 4.01
CA THR A 161 -9.79 -26.88 2.57
C THR A 161 -10.21 -25.56 1.94
N TRP A 162 -9.56 -25.17 0.85
CA TRP A 162 -9.67 -23.86 0.22
C TRP A 162 -10.10 -23.95 -1.23
N PHE A 163 -10.91 -23.00 -1.69
CA PHE A 163 -11.15 -22.73 -3.11
C PHE A 163 -10.98 -21.23 -3.35
N PHE A 164 -10.24 -20.83 -4.39
CA PHE A 164 -9.95 -19.43 -4.62
C PHE A 164 -10.83 -18.79 -5.70
N LEU A 165 -11.30 -17.58 -5.42
CA LEU A 165 -11.79 -16.63 -6.42
C LEU A 165 -10.67 -15.63 -6.64
N THR A 166 -10.07 -15.64 -7.83
CA THR A 166 -8.80 -14.95 -8.05
C THR A 166 -8.89 -13.93 -9.15
N ALA A 167 -8.53 -12.68 -8.85
CA ALA A 167 -8.44 -11.62 -9.84
C ALA A 167 -7.41 -11.99 -10.92
N ASP A 168 -7.78 -11.80 -12.19
CA ASP A 168 -7.03 -12.27 -13.35
C ASP A 168 -5.88 -11.34 -13.74
N TYR A 169 -4.97 -11.10 -12.79
CA TYR A 169 -3.76 -10.31 -12.97
C TYR A 169 -2.72 -10.60 -11.88
N ALA A 170 -1.56 -9.94 -11.97
CA ALA A 170 -0.38 -10.21 -11.14
C ALA A 170 -0.63 -10.28 -9.62
N PHE A 171 -1.52 -9.44 -9.07
CA PHE A 171 -1.87 -9.48 -7.65
C PHE A 171 -2.60 -10.76 -7.26
N GLY A 172 -3.70 -11.09 -7.96
CA GLY A 172 -4.52 -12.25 -7.63
C GLY A 172 -3.69 -13.53 -7.73
N TYR A 173 -2.88 -13.65 -8.77
CA TYR A 173 -1.98 -14.80 -8.94
C TYR A 173 -0.98 -14.95 -7.79
N ALA A 174 -0.35 -13.84 -7.37
CA ALA A 174 0.59 -13.85 -6.26
C ALA A 174 -0.09 -14.17 -4.93
N LEU A 175 -1.27 -13.59 -4.66
CA LEU A 175 -2.00 -13.81 -3.42
C LEU A 175 -2.55 -15.25 -3.32
N GLU A 176 -3.07 -15.80 -4.41
CA GLU A 176 -3.47 -17.21 -4.47
C GLU A 176 -2.27 -18.11 -4.22
N LYS A 177 -1.14 -17.88 -4.90
CA LYS A 177 0.06 -18.68 -4.74
C LYS A 177 0.58 -18.63 -3.31
N ASP A 178 0.83 -17.44 -2.78
CA ASP A 178 1.42 -17.24 -1.45
C ASP A 178 0.49 -17.82 -0.36
N THR A 179 -0.83 -17.63 -0.49
CA THR A 179 -1.81 -18.23 0.44
C THR A 179 -1.85 -19.76 0.29
N SER A 180 -1.80 -20.29 -0.92
CA SER A 180 -1.79 -21.74 -1.17
C SER A 180 -0.56 -22.41 -0.57
N ASP A 181 0.60 -21.75 -0.64
CA ASP A 181 1.85 -22.23 -0.05
C ASP A 181 1.72 -22.29 1.48
N ILE A 182 1.18 -21.25 2.12
CA ILE A 182 0.92 -21.24 3.58
C ILE A 182 -0.12 -22.30 3.99
N VAL A 183 -1.21 -22.43 3.23
CA VAL A 183 -2.26 -23.44 3.47
C VAL A 183 -1.66 -24.84 3.42
N THR A 184 -0.87 -25.14 2.39
CA THR A 184 -0.25 -26.45 2.21
C THR A 184 0.81 -26.73 3.28
N ALA A 185 1.65 -25.74 3.61
CA ALA A 185 2.67 -25.85 4.65
C ALA A 185 2.06 -26.14 6.03
N LYS A 186 0.83 -25.67 6.29
CA LYS A 186 0.07 -25.95 7.53
C LYS A 186 -0.84 -27.19 7.43
N GLY A 187 -0.68 -28.02 6.39
CA GLY A 187 -1.41 -29.29 6.23
C GLY A 187 -2.82 -29.17 5.66
N GLY A 188 -3.19 -27.99 5.16
CA GLY A 188 -4.42 -27.78 4.40
C GLY A 188 -4.32 -28.24 2.94
N LYS A 189 -5.42 -28.10 2.20
CA LYS A 189 -5.53 -28.46 0.77
C LYS A 189 -6.24 -27.37 -0.02
N VAL A 190 -5.76 -27.11 -1.22
CA VAL A 190 -6.45 -26.27 -2.21
C VAL A 190 -7.23 -27.18 -3.15
N LEU A 191 -8.54 -27.02 -3.19
CA LEU A 191 -9.46 -27.85 -3.98
C LEU A 191 -9.70 -27.30 -5.39
N GLY A 192 -9.30 -26.05 -5.64
CA GLY A 192 -9.41 -25.41 -6.94
C GLY A 192 -9.35 -23.89 -6.85
N SER A 193 -9.47 -23.26 -8.01
CA SER A 193 -9.49 -21.81 -8.16
C SER A 193 -10.28 -21.45 -9.42
N VAL A 194 -10.83 -20.24 -9.47
CA VAL A 194 -11.42 -19.66 -10.68
C VAL A 194 -10.90 -18.24 -10.89
N ARG A 195 -10.62 -17.89 -12.14
CA ARG A 195 -10.13 -16.56 -12.52
C ARG A 195 -11.29 -15.62 -12.81
N ILE A 196 -11.15 -14.38 -12.34
CA ILE A 196 -12.17 -13.34 -12.44
C ILE A 196 -11.53 -12.11 -13.08
N PRO A 197 -12.08 -11.58 -14.18
CA PRO A 197 -11.61 -10.32 -14.73
C PRO A 197 -11.65 -9.20 -13.69
N LEU A 198 -10.60 -8.38 -13.63
CA LEU A 198 -10.56 -7.22 -12.74
C LEU A 198 -11.76 -6.29 -13.01
N ASN A 199 -12.36 -5.76 -11.94
CA ASN A 199 -13.52 -4.86 -12.01
C ASN A 199 -14.77 -5.55 -12.57
N SER A 200 -15.03 -6.78 -12.13
CA SER A 200 -16.24 -7.53 -12.48
C SER A 200 -17.43 -7.05 -11.65
N SER A 201 -18.62 -6.98 -12.26
CA SER A 201 -19.87 -6.66 -11.56
C SER A 201 -20.68 -7.89 -11.17
N ASP A 202 -20.47 -9.02 -11.83
CA ASP A 202 -21.17 -10.28 -11.60
C ASP A 202 -20.19 -11.39 -11.19
N PHE A 203 -20.42 -11.94 -10.00
CA PHE A 203 -19.63 -13.01 -9.39
C PHE A 203 -20.38 -14.35 -9.32
N SER A 204 -21.63 -14.39 -9.79
CA SER A 204 -22.55 -15.53 -9.61
C SER A 204 -21.96 -16.87 -10.02
N SER A 205 -21.49 -16.99 -11.27
CA SER A 205 -20.95 -18.25 -11.81
C SER A 205 -19.66 -18.70 -11.12
N PHE A 206 -18.83 -17.76 -10.66
CA PHE A 206 -17.59 -18.03 -9.93
C PHE A 206 -17.90 -18.53 -8.51
N LEU A 207 -18.88 -17.90 -7.86
CA LEU A 207 -19.36 -18.28 -6.53
C LEU A 207 -20.04 -19.66 -6.53
N LEU A 208 -20.81 -20.00 -7.57
CA LEU A 208 -21.41 -21.34 -7.70
C LEU A 208 -20.35 -22.44 -7.88
N GLN A 209 -19.26 -22.18 -8.59
CA GLN A 209 -18.13 -23.11 -8.69
C GLN A 209 -17.46 -23.32 -7.33
N ALA A 210 -17.19 -22.22 -6.60
CA ALA A 210 -16.64 -22.30 -5.25
C ALA A 210 -17.58 -23.01 -4.27
N GLN A 211 -18.90 -22.82 -4.40
CA GLN A 211 -19.89 -23.52 -3.60
C GLN A 211 -19.94 -25.03 -3.89
N SER A 212 -19.79 -25.39 -5.17
CA SER A 212 -19.77 -26.78 -5.63
C SER A 212 -18.51 -27.52 -5.19
N SER A 213 -17.39 -26.81 -4.97
CA SER A 213 -16.12 -27.38 -4.50
C SER A 213 -16.18 -28.00 -3.10
N LYS A 214 -17.15 -27.58 -2.27
CA LYS A 214 -17.27 -27.95 -0.85
C LYS A 214 -16.05 -27.59 0.01
N ALA A 215 -15.18 -26.68 -0.46
CA ALA A 215 -14.09 -26.14 0.35
C ALA A 215 -14.66 -25.44 1.60
N LYS A 216 -14.04 -25.63 2.76
CA LYS A 216 -14.44 -24.94 3.99
C LYS A 216 -14.27 -23.43 3.87
N ILE A 217 -13.21 -23.01 3.18
CA ILE A 217 -12.86 -21.61 2.96
C ILE A 217 -12.94 -21.28 1.47
N ILE A 218 -13.60 -20.17 1.15
CA ILE A 218 -13.51 -19.52 -0.16
C ILE A 218 -12.56 -18.33 0.00
N GLY A 219 -11.36 -18.45 -0.54
CA GLY A 219 -10.33 -17.43 -0.53
C GLY A 219 -10.59 -16.36 -1.59
N LEU A 220 -10.84 -15.14 -1.16
CA LEU A 220 -11.03 -14.00 -2.07
C LEU A 220 -9.65 -13.40 -2.38
N ALA A 221 -8.99 -13.91 -3.42
CA ALA A 221 -7.73 -13.38 -3.94
C ALA A 221 -8.02 -12.22 -4.93
N ASN A 222 -8.78 -11.25 -4.44
CA ASN A 222 -9.15 -10.01 -5.09
C ASN A 222 -9.15 -8.87 -4.04
N ALA A 223 -9.49 -7.64 -4.44
CA ALA A 223 -9.45 -6.47 -3.55
C ALA A 223 -10.49 -5.43 -3.97
N GLY A 224 -10.70 -4.39 -3.15
CA GLY A 224 -11.52 -3.24 -3.53
C GLY A 224 -12.99 -3.59 -3.79
N LEU A 225 -13.56 -2.99 -4.84
CA LEU A 225 -14.96 -3.25 -5.22
C LEU A 225 -15.20 -4.72 -5.60
N ASP A 226 -14.21 -5.43 -6.17
CA ASP A 226 -14.37 -6.85 -6.49
C ASP A 226 -14.60 -7.70 -5.22
N THR A 227 -13.89 -7.40 -4.13
CA THR A 227 -14.12 -8.07 -2.84
C THR A 227 -15.48 -7.73 -2.25
N THR A 228 -15.86 -6.45 -2.31
CA THR A 228 -17.18 -5.99 -1.84
C THR A 228 -18.31 -6.71 -2.57
N ASN A 229 -18.23 -6.79 -3.91
CA ASN A 229 -19.22 -7.47 -4.75
C ASN A 229 -19.22 -8.99 -4.51
N SER A 230 -18.05 -9.60 -4.36
CA SER A 230 -17.91 -11.02 -4.03
C SER A 230 -18.65 -11.36 -2.73
N ILE A 231 -18.46 -10.55 -1.68
CA ILE A 231 -19.06 -10.78 -0.36
C ILE A 231 -20.58 -10.59 -0.41
N LYS A 232 -21.06 -9.51 -1.05
CA LYS A 232 -22.51 -9.24 -1.20
C LYS A 232 -23.21 -10.39 -1.92
N GLN A 233 -22.70 -10.79 -3.09
CA GLN A 233 -23.32 -11.87 -3.87
C GLN A 233 -23.19 -13.22 -3.18
N ALA A 234 -22.09 -13.51 -2.47
CA ALA A 234 -21.97 -14.74 -1.68
C ALA A 234 -23.04 -14.82 -0.57
N ALA A 235 -23.43 -13.69 0.02
CA ALA A 235 -24.52 -13.62 0.97
C ALA A 235 -25.90 -13.87 0.31
N GLU A 236 -26.13 -13.30 -0.88
CA GLU A 236 -27.35 -13.52 -1.68
C GLU A 236 -27.52 -15.00 -2.07
N PHE A 237 -26.44 -15.69 -2.45
CA PHE A 237 -26.44 -17.12 -2.74
C PHE A 237 -26.47 -18.02 -1.49
N GLY A 238 -26.47 -17.43 -0.29
CA GLY A 238 -26.53 -18.18 0.96
C GLY A 238 -25.31 -19.05 1.23
N ILE A 239 -24.14 -18.74 0.62
CA ILE A 239 -22.92 -19.56 0.74
C ILE A 239 -22.47 -19.70 2.20
N VAL A 240 -22.48 -18.57 2.92
CA VAL A 240 -22.11 -18.55 4.35
C VAL A 240 -23.13 -19.32 5.19
N LYS A 241 -24.43 -19.14 4.90
CA LYS A 241 -25.50 -19.91 5.56
C LYS A 241 -25.41 -21.41 5.26
N GLY A 242 -24.84 -21.78 4.12
CA GLY A 242 -24.58 -23.17 3.71
C GLY A 242 -23.33 -23.81 4.37
N GLY A 243 -22.59 -23.06 5.19
CA GLY A 243 -21.49 -23.58 6.02
C GLY A 243 -20.08 -23.34 5.50
N GLN A 244 -19.89 -22.73 4.33
CA GLN A 244 -18.57 -22.29 3.86
C GLN A 244 -18.26 -20.90 4.42
N LYS A 245 -16.99 -20.59 4.69
CA LYS A 245 -16.56 -19.26 5.15
C LYS A 245 -15.86 -18.51 4.04
N LEU A 246 -15.98 -17.20 4.01
CA LEU A 246 -15.21 -16.33 3.14
C LEU A 246 -13.93 -15.89 3.85
N ALA A 247 -12.82 -15.85 3.12
CA ALA A 247 -11.57 -15.23 3.58
C ALA A 247 -11.28 -14.01 2.71
N GLY A 248 -11.48 -12.81 3.27
CA GLY A 248 -11.05 -11.56 2.66
C GLY A 248 -9.54 -11.41 2.79
N LEU A 249 -8.79 -11.97 1.83
CA LEU A 249 -7.33 -12.04 1.92
C LEU A 249 -6.68 -10.65 1.82
N LEU A 250 -7.34 -9.69 1.17
CA LEU A 250 -7.05 -8.27 1.26
C LEU A 250 -8.37 -7.50 1.40
N MET A 251 -8.54 -6.85 2.55
CA MET A 251 -9.64 -5.93 2.82
C MET A 251 -9.09 -4.76 3.59
N THR A 252 -9.72 -3.60 3.42
CA THR A 252 -9.41 -2.40 4.20
C THR A 252 -10.66 -1.89 4.90
N LEU A 253 -10.47 -0.83 5.68
CA LEU A 253 -11.53 -0.10 6.35
C LEU A 253 -12.61 0.43 5.38
N ALA A 254 -12.25 0.71 4.12
CA ALA A 254 -13.19 1.20 3.11
C ALA A 254 -14.22 0.13 2.72
N GLU A 255 -13.78 -1.10 2.46
CA GLU A 255 -14.68 -2.22 2.13
C GLU A 255 -15.60 -2.54 3.32
N VAL A 256 -15.06 -2.54 4.55
CA VAL A 256 -15.87 -2.81 5.75
C VAL A 256 -16.91 -1.72 5.99
N ASN A 257 -16.55 -0.45 5.78
CA ASN A 257 -17.50 0.67 5.80
C ASN A 257 -18.61 0.49 4.74
N GLY A 258 -18.24 0.11 3.51
CA GLY A 258 -19.17 -0.05 2.39
C GLY A 258 -20.09 -1.28 2.50
N LEU A 259 -19.64 -2.33 3.17
CA LEU A 259 -20.45 -3.53 3.49
C LEU A 259 -21.35 -3.31 4.71
N GLY A 260 -20.86 -2.56 5.69
CA GLY A 260 -21.47 -2.44 7.01
C GLY A 260 -21.16 -3.63 7.91
N LEU A 261 -21.16 -3.40 9.23
CA LEU A 261 -20.79 -4.41 10.22
C LEU A 261 -21.73 -5.62 10.23
N GLU A 262 -23.01 -5.45 9.87
CA GLU A 262 -23.95 -6.57 9.83
C GLU A 262 -23.47 -7.67 8.87
N ALA A 263 -22.97 -7.27 7.70
CA ALA A 263 -22.46 -8.18 6.68
C ALA A 263 -21.00 -8.60 6.92
N ALA A 264 -20.20 -7.73 7.54
CA ALA A 264 -18.75 -7.91 7.66
C ALA A 264 -18.30 -8.52 9.01
N GLN A 265 -19.14 -8.55 10.04
CA GLN A 265 -18.78 -9.04 11.37
C GLN A 265 -18.16 -10.45 11.36
N GLY A 266 -17.11 -10.64 12.15
CA GLY A 266 -16.39 -11.91 12.27
C GLY A 266 -15.42 -12.22 11.13
N LEU A 267 -15.33 -11.38 10.09
CA LEU A 267 -14.28 -11.51 9.08
C LEU A 267 -12.90 -11.26 9.72
N ILE A 268 -11.95 -12.13 9.40
CA ILE A 268 -10.55 -12.00 9.82
C ILE A 268 -9.75 -11.42 8.66
N LEU A 269 -8.93 -10.42 8.95
CA LEU A 269 -8.11 -9.71 7.96
C LEU A 269 -6.77 -9.28 8.55
N THR A 270 -5.81 -8.99 7.67
CA THR A 270 -4.48 -8.53 8.03
C THR A 270 -4.26 -7.12 7.49
N GLU A 271 -3.88 -6.18 8.33
CA GLU A 271 -3.51 -4.81 7.93
C GLU A 271 -2.22 -4.36 8.62
N GLY A 272 -1.49 -3.45 7.96
CA GLY A 272 -0.29 -2.82 8.52
C GLY A 272 -0.58 -1.62 9.41
N PHE A 273 -1.82 -1.16 9.49
CA PHE A 273 -2.22 0.05 10.21
C PHE A 273 -3.71 0.03 10.54
N TYR A 274 -4.09 0.57 11.70
CA TYR A 274 -5.47 0.88 12.03
C TYR A 274 -5.55 2.26 12.70
N TRP A 275 -6.55 3.05 12.31
CA TRP A 275 -6.64 4.45 12.71
C TRP A 275 -6.71 4.65 14.24
N ASP A 276 -7.36 3.72 14.96
CA ASP A 276 -7.53 3.76 16.42
C ASP A 276 -6.55 2.82 17.16
N HIS A 277 -5.40 2.52 16.57
CA HIS A 277 -4.39 1.63 17.17
C HIS A 277 -3.68 2.29 18.36
N ASP A 278 -3.10 3.47 18.14
CA ASP A 278 -2.35 4.23 19.15
C ASP A 278 -2.54 5.76 18.98
N ASP A 279 -1.84 6.55 19.80
CA ASP A 279 -1.98 8.00 19.77
C ASP A 279 -1.43 8.63 18.48
N LYS A 280 -0.37 8.06 17.89
CA LYS A 280 0.19 8.54 16.61
C LYS A 280 -0.78 8.27 15.47
N SER A 281 -1.35 7.05 15.42
CA SER A 281 -2.34 6.67 14.41
C SER A 281 -3.59 7.53 14.52
N ARG A 282 -4.10 7.78 15.73
CA ARG A 282 -5.27 8.64 15.98
C ARG A 282 -5.02 10.07 15.53
N ALA A 283 -3.89 10.66 15.92
CA ALA A 283 -3.58 12.05 15.59
C ALA A 283 -3.48 12.29 14.07
N PHE A 284 -2.83 11.38 13.34
CA PHE A 284 -2.80 11.42 11.87
C PHE A 284 -4.21 11.24 11.28
N SER A 285 -4.94 10.24 11.75
CA SER A 285 -6.24 9.87 11.20
C SER A 285 -7.31 10.94 11.40
N GLU A 286 -7.31 11.67 12.51
CA GLU A 286 -8.23 12.79 12.74
C GLU A 286 -8.00 13.93 11.76
N ARG A 287 -6.73 14.25 11.45
CA ARG A 287 -6.40 15.25 10.42
C ARG A 287 -6.82 14.79 9.04
N PHE A 288 -6.58 13.52 8.74
CA PHE A 288 -6.97 12.91 7.47
C PHE A 288 -8.50 12.92 7.30
N MET A 289 -9.25 12.56 8.34
CA MET A 289 -10.72 12.61 8.37
C MET A 289 -11.25 14.02 8.09
N LYS A 290 -10.63 15.06 8.68
CA LYS A 290 -11.01 16.46 8.42
C LYS A 290 -10.83 16.89 6.96
N ARG A 291 -9.85 16.31 6.25
CA ARG A 291 -9.55 16.62 4.85
C ARG A 291 -10.39 15.83 3.86
N THR A 292 -10.70 14.58 4.20
CA THR A 292 -11.21 13.60 3.24
C THR A 292 -12.63 13.12 3.54
N GLY A 293 -13.12 13.35 4.75
CA GLY A 293 -14.40 12.85 5.23
C GLY A 293 -14.42 11.35 5.56
N ARG A 294 -13.26 10.69 5.64
CA ARG A 294 -13.12 9.26 5.96
C ARG A 294 -11.87 8.95 6.77
N MET A 295 -11.86 7.83 7.49
CA MET A 295 -10.66 7.36 8.19
C MET A 295 -9.66 6.72 7.19
N PRO A 296 -8.34 6.84 7.44
CA PRO A 296 -7.33 6.24 6.58
C PRO A 296 -7.23 4.71 6.78
N SER A 297 -6.84 4.00 5.71
CA SER A 297 -6.36 2.62 5.75
C SER A 297 -4.83 2.59 5.76
N MET A 298 -4.23 1.40 5.81
CA MET A 298 -2.78 1.23 5.63
C MET A 298 -2.22 1.82 4.33
N ILE A 299 -3.04 1.99 3.30
CA ILE A 299 -2.61 2.55 2.00
C ILE A 299 -2.42 4.06 2.10
N HIS A 300 -3.36 4.75 2.75
CA HIS A 300 -3.28 6.18 2.97
C HIS A 300 -2.16 6.51 3.97
N ALA A 301 -2.11 5.82 5.11
CA ALA A 301 -1.06 6.00 6.10
C ALA A 301 0.32 5.61 5.55
N GLY A 302 0.40 4.52 4.78
CA GLY A 302 1.62 4.10 4.08
C GLY A 302 2.08 5.11 3.04
N THR A 303 1.17 5.76 2.30
CA THR A 303 1.53 6.81 1.33
C THR A 303 2.10 8.05 2.02
N TYR A 304 1.51 8.44 3.16
CA TYR A 304 2.06 9.49 4.01
C TYR A 304 3.49 9.12 4.47
N SER A 305 3.67 7.91 5.01
CA SER A 305 4.95 7.43 5.53
C SER A 305 6.03 7.31 4.45
N ALA A 306 5.70 6.76 3.28
CA ALA A 306 6.59 6.65 2.13
C ALA A 306 7.06 8.04 1.65
N THR A 307 6.12 8.98 1.51
CA THR A 307 6.43 10.36 1.10
C THR A 307 7.32 11.06 2.12
N LEU A 308 6.98 10.95 3.42
CA LEU A 308 7.77 11.54 4.50
C LEU A 308 9.18 10.94 4.58
N SER A 309 9.30 9.62 4.40
CA SER A 309 10.57 8.90 4.44
C SER A 309 11.47 9.25 3.26
N TYR A 310 10.90 9.39 2.06
CA TYR A 310 11.62 9.90 0.89
C TYR A 310 12.17 11.31 1.13
N LEU A 311 11.36 12.24 1.64
CA LEU A 311 11.82 13.61 1.92
C LEU A 311 12.91 13.64 3.01
N LYS A 312 12.77 12.83 4.06
CA LYS A 312 13.83 12.63 5.09
C LYS A 312 15.12 12.09 4.46
N ALA A 313 15.02 11.12 3.54
CA ALA A 313 16.17 10.56 2.85
C ALA A 313 16.87 11.57 1.93
N VAL A 314 16.11 12.37 1.16
CA VAL A 314 16.66 13.47 0.34
C VAL A 314 17.41 14.48 1.21
N LYS A 315 16.80 14.92 2.32
CA LYS A 315 17.45 15.86 3.25
C LYS A 315 18.71 15.29 3.86
N ALA A 316 18.71 14.01 4.26
CA ALA A 316 19.87 13.34 4.82
C ALA A 316 20.97 13.10 3.77
N ALA A 317 20.61 12.93 2.51
CA ALA A 317 21.56 12.80 1.40
C ALA A 317 22.15 14.16 0.98
N GLY A 318 21.43 15.26 1.24
CA GLY A 318 21.80 16.60 0.76
C GLY A 318 21.67 16.74 -0.77
N THR A 319 20.99 15.79 -1.42
CA THR A 319 20.81 15.72 -2.86
C THR A 319 19.57 14.90 -3.20
N LYS A 320 19.06 15.05 -4.43
CA LYS A 320 17.99 14.24 -5.00
C LYS A 320 18.48 13.13 -5.95
N GLU A 321 19.80 12.93 -6.04
CA GLU A 321 20.40 11.83 -6.82
C GLU A 321 19.95 10.47 -6.27
N SER A 322 19.36 9.64 -7.13
CA SER A 322 18.65 8.43 -6.71
C SER A 322 19.52 7.41 -5.98
N ASP A 323 20.78 7.23 -6.36
CA ASP A 323 21.71 6.33 -5.63
C ASP A 323 21.91 6.76 -4.18
N ALA A 324 22.13 8.07 -3.95
CA ALA A 324 22.36 8.62 -2.62
C ALA A 324 21.08 8.55 -1.77
N VAL A 325 19.93 8.87 -2.37
CA VAL A 325 18.63 8.82 -1.69
C VAL A 325 18.21 7.39 -1.38
N ALA A 326 18.38 6.46 -2.32
CA ALA A 326 18.08 5.03 -2.11
C ALA A 326 18.92 4.43 -0.98
N LYS A 327 20.20 4.82 -0.89
CA LYS A 327 21.06 4.45 0.24
C LYS A 327 20.49 4.99 1.56
N LYS A 328 20.05 6.25 1.61
CA LYS A 328 19.44 6.84 2.81
C LYS A 328 18.11 6.20 3.19
N LEU A 329 17.28 5.80 2.23
CA LEU A 329 16.05 5.05 2.49
C LEU A 329 16.34 3.71 3.20
N LYS A 330 17.44 3.03 2.87
CA LYS A 330 17.87 1.78 3.52
C LYS A 330 18.55 2.00 4.88
N GLU A 331 19.19 3.15 5.08
CA GLU A 331 19.90 3.48 6.33
C GLU A 331 18.97 3.98 7.43
N LEU A 332 18.04 4.88 7.09
CA LEU A 332 17.19 5.56 8.06
C LEU A 332 16.08 4.64 8.61
N PRO A 333 15.80 4.68 9.91
CA PRO A 333 14.62 4.02 10.47
C PRO A 333 13.34 4.77 10.08
N VAL A 334 12.24 4.02 10.03
CA VAL A 334 10.89 4.58 9.96
C VAL A 334 10.33 4.60 11.37
N ASP A 335 9.90 5.78 11.82
CA ASP A 335 9.13 5.97 13.05
C ASP A 335 8.19 7.16 12.80
N ASP A 336 6.96 6.85 12.44
CA ASP A 336 5.91 7.83 12.15
C ASP A 336 4.52 7.27 12.51
N ALA A 337 3.46 7.92 12.01
CA ALA A 337 2.08 7.52 12.32
C ALA A 337 1.66 6.19 11.68
N PHE A 338 2.37 5.72 10.64
CA PHE A 338 2.08 4.44 10.00
C PHE A 338 2.69 3.29 10.80
N ALA A 339 4.00 3.35 11.04
CA ALA A 339 4.73 2.23 11.61
C ALA A 339 6.06 2.63 12.25
N GLN A 340 6.61 1.70 13.03
CA GLN A 340 8.03 1.61 13.35
C GLN A 340 8.64 0.47 12.54
N GLY A 341 9.74 0.74 11.84
CA GLY A 341 10.28 -0.24 10.90
C GLY A 341 11.58 0.18 10.24
N LYS A 342 12.02 -0.65 9.28
CA LYS A 342 13.22 -0.39 8.49
C LYS A 342 13.16 -1.07 7.12
N VAL A 343 13.75 -0.40 6.12
CA VAL A 343 13.91 -0.95 4.78
C VAL A 343 15.05 -1.97 4.73
N GLN A 344 14.74 -3.17 4.24
CA GLN A 344 15.70 -4.25 3.98
C GLN A 344 16.45 -4.04 2.66
N ALA A 345 17.50 -4.83 2.43
CA ALA A 345 18.37 -4.72 1.26
C ALA A 345 17.62 -4.88 -0.08
N ASN A 346 16.56 -5.70 -0.11
CA ASN A 346 15.67 -5.93 -1.26
C ASN A 346 14.60 -4.84 -1.48
N GLY A 347 14.61 -3.76 -0.69
CA GLY A 347 13.64 -2.66 -0.81
C GLY A 347 12.35 -2.83 0.00
N ARG A 348 12.17 -3.93 0.74
CA ARG A 348 11.00 -4.14 1.61
C ARG A 348 11.11 -3.28 2.87
N MET A 349 10.15 -2.40 3.12
CA MET A 349 9.97 -1.80 4.44
C MET A 349 9.33 -2.84 5.36
N VAL A 350 10.07 -3.27 6.39
CA VAL A 350 9.60 -4.26 7.36
C VAL A 350 9.12 -3.55 8.61
N HIS A 351 7.90 -3.87 8.99
CA HIS A 351 7.21 -3.42 10.20
C HIS A 351 6.25 -4.53 10.66
N ASP A 352 5.67 -4.37 11.84
CA ASP A 352 4.68 -5.33 12.32
C ASP A 352 3.39 -5.23 11.50
N MET A 353 2.75 -6.38 11.29
CA MET A 353 1.42 -6.51 10.71
C MET A 353 0.43 -6.92 11.81
N TYR A 354 -0.84 -6.63 11.62
CA TYR A 354 -1.86 -6.87 12.63
C TYR A 354 -2.97 -7.74 12.06
N LEU A 355 -3.28 -8.81 12.79
CA LEU A 355 -4.44 -9.64 12.54
C LEU A 355 -5.64 -9.04 13.28
N PHE A 356 -6.66 -8.65 12.53
CA PHE A 356 -7.89 -8.08 13.04
C PHE A 356 -9.07 -9.01 12.79
N GLU A 357 -10.10 -8.86 13.62
CA GLU A 357 -11.45 -9.34 13.35
C GLU A 357 -12.39 -8.15 13.26
N VAL A 358 -13.31 -8.19 12.30
CA VAL A 358 -14.37 -7.18 12.19
C VAL A 358 -15.36 -7.35 13.33
N LYS A 359 -15.59 -6.26 14.06
CA LYS A 359 -16.55 -6.16 15.17
C LYS A 359 -17.99 -6.44 14.71
N SER A 360 -18.77 -6.99 15.60
CA SER A 360 -20.24 -6.96 15.50
C SER A 360 -20.77 -5.52 15.64
N PRO A 361 -21.99 -5.22 15.17
CA PRO A 361 -22.63 -3.92 15.40
C PRO A 361 -22.68 -3.50 16.87
N ALA A 362 -22.84 -4.46 17.79
CA ALA A 362 -22.91 -4.20 19.23
C ALA A 362 -21.55 -3.84 19.87
N GLU A 363 -20.44 -4.26 19.26
CA GLU A 363 -19.08 -3.95 19.74
C GLU A 363 -18.58 -2.58 19.26
N SER A 364 -19.14 -2.04 18.18
CA SER A 364 -18.75 -0.76 17.59
C SER A 364 -19.32 0.42 18.37
N LYS A 365 -18.45 1.33 18.80
CA LYS A 365 -18.85 2.46 19.67
C LYS A 365 -19.02 3.79 18.93
N LYS A 366 -18.51 3.89 17.71
CA LYS A 366 -18.49 5.11 16.90
C LYS A 366 -18.27 4.77 15.42
N PRO A 367 -18.59 5.66 14.47
CA PRO A 367 -18.24 5.48 13.08
C PRO A 367 -16.74 5.12 12.92
N TRP A 368 -16.44 4.21 11.99
CA TRP A 368 -15.09 3.68 11.74
C TRP A 368 -14.49 2.79 12.84
N ASP A 369 -15.15 2.59 13.98
CA ASP A 369 -14.71 1.62 15.00
C ASP A 369 -15.09 0.19 14.59
N TYR A 370 -14.30 -0.39 13.69
CA TYR A 370 -14.66 -1.64 13.01
C TYR A 370 -13.81 -2.84 13.40
N TYR A 371 -12.61 -2.65 13.94
CA TYR A 371 -11.69 -3.77 14.19
C TYR A 371 -11.43 -3.99 15.67
N LYS A 372 -11.28 -5.27 16.02
CA LYS A 372 -10.62 -5.71 17.25
C LYS A 372 -9.33 -6.44 16.89
N LEU A 373 -8.25 -6.09 17.57
CA LEU A 373 -6.94 -6.73 17.39
C LEU A 373 -6.97 -8.15 17.96
N LEU A 374 -6.63 -9.14 17.14
CA LEU A 374 -6.47 -10.53 17.58
C LEU A 374 -5.03 -10.85 17.91
N ALA A 375 -4.10 -10.44 17.05
CA ALA A 375 -2.68 -10.71 17.21
C ALA A 375 -1.83 -9.68 16.46
N THR A 376 -0.62 -9.47 16.94
CA THR A 376 0.44 -8.78 16.20
C THR A 376 1.36 -9.83 15.59
N VAL A 377 1.63 -9.72 14.29
CA VAL A 377 2.57 -10.54 13.55
C VAL A 377 3.87 -9.74 13.41
N PRO A 378 4.94 -10.13 14.14
CA PRO A 378 6.21 -9.42 14.07
C PRO A 378 6.73 -9.32 12.64
N GLY A 379 7.34 -8.19 12.27
CA GLY A 379 7.79 -7.95 10.90
C GLY A 379 8.73 -9.01 10.32
N ASP A 380 9.59 -9.62 11.15
CA ASP A 380 10.49 -10.72 10.75
C ASP A 380 9.77 -12.05 10.50
N LYS A 381 8.50 -12.16 10.89
CA LYS A 381 7.60 -13.28 10.58
C LYS A 381 6.61 -12.95 9.48
N ALA A 382 6.19 -11.69 9.38
CA ALA A 382 5.23 -11.24 8.39
C ALA A 382 5.82 -11.23 6.97
N PHE A 383 7.08 -10.82 6.83
CA PHE A 383 7.71 -10.64 5.52
C PHE A 383 8.83 -11.64 5.28
N PHE A 384 9.10 -11.96 4.02
CA PHE A 384 10.32 -12.67 3.65
C PHE A 384 11.55 -11.87 4.10
N SER A 385 12.56 -12.56 4.61
CA SER A 385 13.88 -11.95 4.74
C SER A 385 14.43 -11.59 3.35
N ALA A 386 15.27 -10.56 3.27
CA ALA A 386 15.97 -10.21 2.04
C ALA A 386 16.62 -11.41 1.35
N LYS A 387 17.22 -12.34 2.10
CA LYS A 387 17.86 -13.55 1.57
C LYS A 387 16.87 -14.58 1.00
N GLU A 388 15.69 -14.71 1.61
CA GLU A 388 14.67 -15.70 1.22
C GLU A 388 13.70 -15.17 0.16
N SER A 389 13.68 -13.85 -0.06
CA SER A 389 12.75 -13.19 -0.98
C SER A 389 12.89 -13.59 -2.45
N GLY A 390 14.01 -14.21 -2.85
CA GLY A 390 14.32 -14.49 -4.25
C GLY A 390 14.91 -13.31 -5.03
N CYS A 391 15.08 -12.16 -4.38
CA CYS A 391 15.66 -10.95 -4.95
C CYS A 391 17.11 -11.15 -5.43
N PRO A 392 17.43 -10.89 -6.71
CA PRO A 392 18.80 -11.04 -7.23
C PRO A 392 19.82 -10.10 -6.57
N LEU A 393 19.39 -9.00 -5.93
CA LEU A 393 20.28 -8.04 -5.26
C LEU A 393 20.75 -8.51 -3.88
N THR A 394 20.22 -9.62 -3.38
CA THR A 394 20.44 -10.11 -2.01
C THR A 394 20.88 -11.57 -1.96
N LYS A 395 21.29 -12.12 -3.12
CA LYS A 395 21.83 -13.47 -3.27
C LYS A 395 23.30 -13.56 -2.91
#